data_AF-A0A534RUP4-F1
#
_entry.id   AF-A0A534RUP4-F1
#
_cell.length_a   1.000
_cell.length_b   1.000
_cell.length_c   1.000
_cell.angle_alpha   90.00
_cell.angle_beta   90.00
_cell.angle_gamma   90.00
#
_symmetry.space_group_name_H-M   'P 1'
#
loop_
_entity.id
_entity.type
_entity.pdbx_description
1 polymer ?
#
loop_
_entity_poly.entity_id
_entity_poly.type
_entity_poly.pdbx_seq_one_letter_code
_entity_poly.pdbx_strand_id
1 'polypeptide(L)'
;MLFSTALGGKDNEAANAIALDSSGNLYVAGFTYSTDFPLVHAVQPMNRGGAEAFVAKIALTASAAEMFLGPTLILVLLGGVLGAWWWTRRTATVANTPHRA
;
A
#
# COMPACT_ATOMS: atom_id res chain seq x y z
N MET A 1 -5.97 8.73 -2.01
CA MET A 1 -5.44 8.15 -0.76
C MET A 1 -3.98 8.55 -0.64
N LEU A 2 -3.53 8.99 0.53
CA LEU A 2 -2.12 9.27 0.82
C LEU A 2 -1.57 8.11 1.65
N PHE A 3 -0.43 7.55 1.26
CA PHE A 3 0.31 6.55 2.00
C PHE A 3 1.66 7.15 2.44
N SER A 4 2.08 6.85 3.66
CA SER A 4 3.40 7.19 4.18
C SER A 4 3.91 6.04 5.03
N THR A 5 5.20 5.78 4.95
CA THR A 5 5.92 4.81 5.77
C THR A 5 7.30 5.40 6.09
N ALA A 6 7.89 4.99 7.21
CA ALA A 6 9.19 5.48 7.67
C ALA A 6 10.23 4.35 7.56
N LEU A 7 11.41 4.69 7.04
CA LEU A 7 12.56 3.80 6.92
C LEU A 7 13.78 4.50 7.51
N GLY A 8 14.28 4.00 8.64
CA GLY A 8 15.40 4.57 9.38
C GLY A 8 15.56 3.91 10.75
N GLY A 9 16.67 4.20 11.41
CA GLY A 9 16.99 3.73 12.77
C GLY A 9 17.02 4.88 13.78
N LYS A 10 17.79 4.72 14.85
CA LYS A 10 17.93 5.74 15.91
C LYS A 10 18.90 6.88 15.59
N ASP A 11 19.83 6.65 14.66
CA ASP A 11 20.87 7.59 14.25
C ASP A 11 20.52 8.21 12.89
N ASN A 12 21.49 8.87 12.26
CA ASN A 12 21.25 9.61 11.03
C ASN A 12 21.17 8.70 9.80
N GLU A 13 20.14 8.94 8.99
CA GLU A 13 19.99 8.41 7.63
C GLU A 13 19.98 9.52 6.58
N ALA A 14 20.54 9.23 5.41
CA ALA A 14 20.46 10.09 4.24
C ALA A 14 20.00 9.27 3.03
N ALA A 15 18.78 9.50 2.57
CA ALA A 15 18.27 8.95 1.31
C ALA A 15 18.73 9.83 0.14
N ASN A 16 19.62 9.31 -0.70
CA ASN A 16 20.26 10.05 -1.78
C ASN A 16 19.65 9.77 -3.16
N ALA A 17 18.96 8.64 -3.31
CA ALA A 17 18.33 8.26 -4.56
C ALA A 17 17.03 7.49 -4.34
N ILE A 18 16.11 7.68 -5.28
CA ILE A 18 14.81 7.00 -5.33
C ILE A 18 14.50 6.61 -6.77
N ALA A 19 14.03 5.38 -6.99
CA ALA A 19 13.65 4.88 -8.31
C ALA A 19 12.51 3.86 -8.22
N LEU A 20 11.75 3.72 -9.31
CA LEU A 20 10.72 2.70 -9.44
C LEU A 20 11.15 1.67 -10.48
N ASP A 21 10.80 0.40 -10.27
CA ASP A 21 10.85 -0.62 -11.32
C ASP A 21 9.54 -0.68 -12.13
N SER A 22 9.52 -1.46 -13.20
CA SER A 22 8.33 -1.66 -14.05
C SER A 22 7.16 -2.35 -13.33
N SER A 23 7.42 -2.96 -12.18
CA SER A 23 6.41 -3.60 -11.33
C SER A 23 5.90 -2.67 -10.22
N GLY A 24 6.35 -1.42 -10.20
CA GLY A 24 5.94 -0.43 -9.20
C GLY A 24 6.59 -0.60 -7.83
N ASN A 25 7.66 -1.39 -7.71
CA ASN A 25 8.43 -1.43 -6.48
C ASN A 25 9.32 -0.20 -6.36
N LEU A 26 9.38 0.36 -5.16
CA LEU A 26 10.21 1.50 -4.85
C LEU A 26 11.58 1.05 -4.35
N TYR A 27 12.62 1.64 -4.90
CA TYR A 27 13.99 1.46 -4.48
C TYR A 27 14.50 2.77 -3.90
N VAL A 28 15.01 2.72 -2.67
CA VAL A 28 15.64 3.85 -1.99
C VAL A 28 17.08 3.47 -1.70
N ALA A 29 18.01 4.36 -2.05
CA ALA A 29 19.43 4.16 -1.77
C ALA A 29 20.01 5.36 -1.03
N GLY A 30 21.00 5.10 -0.17
CA GLY A 30 21.49 6.10 0.74
C GLY A 30 22.56 5.60 1.70
N PHE A 31 22.77 6.35 2.77
CA PHE A 31 23.63 5.99 3.88
C PHE A 31 22.85 5.91 5.19
N THR A 32 23.24 4.98 6.07
CA THR A 32 22.78 4.90 7.45
C THR A 32 23.98 4.84 8.41
N TYR A 33 23.87 5.58 9.51
CA TYR A 33 24.76 5.45 10.66
C TYR A 33 24.15 4.57 11.76
N SER A 34 22.90 4.14 11.58
CA SER A 34 22.16 3.37 12.57
C SER A 34 22.62 1.92 12.62
N THR A 35 22.92 1.46 13.83
CA THR A 35 23.15 0.03 14.12
C THR A 35 21.87 -0.79 14.13
N ASP A 36 20.71 -0.12 14.21
CA ASP A 36 19.36 -0.68 14.27
C ASP A 36 18.53 -0.35 13.01
N PHE A 37 19.21 -0.07 11.89
CA PHE A 37 18.55 0.13 10.61
C PHE A 37 17.64 -1.09 10.26
N PRO A 38 16.42 -0.90 9.73
CA PRO A 38 15.54 -2.02 9.40
C PRO A 38 16.14 -2.93 8.32
N LEU A 39 16.34 -4.21 8.65
CA LEU A 39 16.93 -5.19 7.74
C LEU A 39 15.92 -6.30 7.41
N VAL A 40 15.75 -6.56 6.11
CA VAL A 40 14.98 -7.71 5.59
C VAL A 40 15.84 -8.38 4.53
N HIS A 41 16.27 -9.62 4.80
CA HIS A 41 17.17 -10.39 3.91
C HIS A 41 18.43 -9.60 3.49
N ALA A 42 19.02 -8.88 4.43
CA ALA A 42 20.16 -8.01 4.15
C ALA A 42 21.42 -8.81 3.79
N VAL A 43 22.14 -8.33 2.77
CA VAL A 43 23.46 -8.87 2.39
C VAL A 43 24.47 -8.62 3.52
N GLN A 44 24.39 -7.44 4.15
CA GLN A 44 25.16 -7.10 5.33
C GLN A 44 24.21 -6.98 6.54
N PRO A 45 24.28 -7.91 7.52
CA PRO A 45 23.29 -7.97 8.59
C PRO A 45 23.59 -7.05 9.78
N MET A 46 24.74 -6.37 9.79
CA MET A 46 25.17 -5.53 10.91
C MET A 46 25.99 -4.35 10.41
N ASN A 47 25.80 -3.19 11.03
CA ASN A 47 26.61 -2.01 10.80
C ASN A 47 28.00 -2.20 11.44
N ARG A 48 29.06 -2.04 10.65
CA ARG A 48 30.48 -2.19 11.03
C ARG A 48 31.12 -0.89 11.50
N GLY A 49 30.35 0.18 11.62
CA GLY A 49 30.74 1.51 12.06
C GLY A 49 30.84 2.50 10.90
N GLY A 50 30.56 3.78 11.21
CA GLY A 50 30.55 4.86 10.23
C GLY A 50 29.29 4.89 9.36
N ALA A 51 29.38 5.57 8.20
CA ALA A 51 28.31 5.59 7.21
C ALA A 51 28.33 4.31 6.38
N GLU A 52 27.24 3.55 6.40
CA GLU A 52 27.07 2.38 5.55
C GLU A 52 26.07 2.63 4.45
N ALA A 53 26.42 2.20 3.24
CA ALA A 53 25.53 2.27 2.10
C ALA A 53 24.39 1.26 2.25
N PHE A 54 23.16 1.67 1.93
CA PHE A 54 22.02 0.77 1.82
C PHE A 54 21.31 0.93 0.48
N VAL A 55 20.66 -0.16 0.07
CA VAL A 55 19.62 -0.16 -0.97
C VAL A 55 18.44 -0.93 -0.42
N ALA A 56 17.30 -0.26 -0.27
CA ALA A 56 16.07 -0.84 0.24
C ALA A 56 15.03 -0.95 -0.86
N LYS A 57 14.39 -2.12 -0.97
CA LYS A 57 13.24 -2.34 -1.83
C LYS A 57 11.97 -2.30 -0.99
N ILE A 58 11.05 -1.41 -1.33
CA ILE A 58 9.73 -1.29 -0.73
C ILE A 58 8.71 -1.71 -1.78
N ALA A 59 8.07 -2.85 -1.55
CA ALA A 59 6.97 -3.29 -2.38
C ALA A 59 5.76 -2.39 -2.10
N LEU A 60 5.41 -1.53 -3.06
CA LEU A 60 4.19 -0.74 -3.01
C LEU A 60 3.03 -1.61 -3.52
N THR A 61 2.76 -2.71 -2.83
CA THR A 61 1.47 -3.39 -3.01
C THR A 61 0.43 -2.48 -2.40
N ALA A 62 -0.07 -1.52 -3.17
CA ALA A 62 -1.44 -1.08 -2.97
C ALA A 62 -2.28 -2.31 -3.26
N SER A 63 -2.53 -3.16 -2.26
CA SER A 63 -3.54 -4.18 -2.42
C SER A 63 -4.81 -3.39 -2.68
N ALA A 64 -5.32 -3.45 -3.92
CA ALA A 64 -6.62 -2.88 -4.25
C ALA A 64 -7.73 -3.48 -3.37
N ALA A 65 -7.43 -4.58 -2.66
CA ALA A 65 -8.22 -5.15 -1.58
C ALA A 65 -8.49 -4.16 -0.42
N GLU A 66 -7.54 -3.29 -0.06
CA GLU A 66 -7.74 -2.30 1.02
C GLU A 66 -8.28 -0.96 0.49
N MET A 67 -8.29 -0.75 -0.84
CA MET A 67 -9.01 0.39 -1.43
C MET A 67 -10.53 0.20 -1.33
N PHE A 68 -10.99 -1.02 -1.04
CA PHE A 68 -12.38 -1.34 -0.73
C PHE A 68 -12.61 -1.42 0.79
N LEU A 69 -12.20 -0.40 1.55
CA LEU A 69 -12.92 -0.05 2.79
C LEU A 69 -14.22 0.72 2.47
N GLY A 70 -14.97 0.21 1.49
CA GLY A 70 -16.41 0.05 1.68
C GLY A 70 -16.63 -1.13 2.62
N PRO A 71 -17.75 -1.22 3.34
CA PRO A 71 -17.90 -2.19 4.43
C PRO A 71 -17.91 -3.62 3.87
N THR A 72 -16.77 -4.30 3.82
CA THR A 72 -16.75 -5.71 3.42
C THR A 72 -15.61 -6.47 4.06
N LEU A 73 -15.91 -7.06 5.23
CA LEU A 73 -15.58 -8.46 5.48
C LEU A 73 -16.39 -8.97 6.68
N ILE A 74 -17.46 -9.71 6.40
CA ILE A 74 -17.91 -10.79 7.29
C ILE A 74 -18.03 -12.04 6.44
N LEU A 75 -17.15 -12.99 6.73
CA LEU A 75 -17.25 -14.38 6.30
C LEU A 75 -18.51 -14.97 6.95
N VAL A 76 -19.52 -15.35 6.17
CA VAL A 76 -20.66 -16.14 6.67
C VAL A 76 -20.56 -17.55 6.07
N LEU A 77 -20.17 -18.49 6.92
CA LEU A 77 -20.31 -19.92 6.65
C LEU A 77 -21.79 -20.25 6.42
N LEU A 78 -22.06 -20.98 5.35
CA LEU A 78 -23.40 -21.32 4.86
C LEU A 78 -24.25 -22.02 5.94
N GLY A 79 -25.45 -21.48 6.20
CA GLY A 79 -26.46 -22.16 6.99
C GLY A 79 -27.76 -21.36 7.20
N GLY A 80 -28.62 -21.27 6.17
CA GLY A 80 -30.06 -21.07 6.36
C GLY A 80 -30.62 -19.64 6.28
N VAL A 81 -31.39 -19.41 5.21
CA VAL A 81 -32.42 -18.37 4.93
C VAL A 81 -33.16 -17.86 6.19
N LEU A 82 -33.43 -16.56 6.45
CA LEU A 82 -34.22 -15.55 5.72
C LEU A 82 -33.94 -14.15 6.29
N GLY A 83 -33.65 -13.17 5.44
CA GLY A 83 -33.61 -11.75 5.82
C GLY A 83 -32.36 -11.03 5.35
N ALA A 84 -32.16 -10.93 4.04
CA ALA A 84 -31.18 -10.00 3.47
C ALA A 84 -31.72 -8.57 3.61
N TRP A 85 -31.21 -7.84 4.59
CA TRP A 85 -31.52 -6.44 4.80
C TRP A 85 -30.38 -5.54 4.30
N TRP A 86 -30.77 -4.44 3.64
CA TRP A 86 -29.98 -3.25 3.24
C TRP A 86 -28.97 -3.45 2.07
N TRP A 87 -28.99 -2.77 0.91
CA TRP A 87 -29.68 -1.58 0.37
C TRP A 87 -29.65 -1.64 -1.18
N THR A 88 -30.76 -1.46 -1.90
CA THR A 88 -30.79 -1.39 -3.37
C THR A 88 -30.56 0.06 -3.84
N ARG A 89 -29.46 0.38 -4.53
CA ARG A 89 -29.37 1.64 -5.28
C ARG A 89 -30.19 1.52 -6.57
N ARG A 90 -31.32 2.24 -6.67
CA ARG A 90 -31.97 2.47 -7.96
C ARG A 90 -31.25 3.61 -8.69
N THR A 91 -30.59 3.32 -9.80
CA THR A 91 -30.17 4.35 -10.76
C THR A 91 -31.38 4.77 -11.59
N ALA A 92 -31.84 6.01 -11.42
CA ALA A 92 -32.80 6.60 -12.34
C ALA A 92 -32.08 6.95 -13.65
N THR A 93 -32.44 6.27 -14.74
CA THR A 93 -32.03 6.68 -16.09
C THR A 93 -33.01 7.76 -16.55
N VAL A 94 -32.52 8.98 -16.80
CA VAL A 94 -33.31 10.03 -17.46
C VAL A 94 -33.55 9.59 -18.90
N ALA A 95 -34.77 9.15 -19.21
CA ALA A 95 -35.19 8.89 -20.57
C ALA A 95 -35.61 10.21 -21.23
N ASN A 96 -34.77 10.69 -22.14
CA ASN A 96 -35.08 11.77 -23.08
C ASN A 96 -36.12 11.25 -24.09
N THR A 97 -37.34 11.77 -24.09
CA THR A 97 -38.34 11.44 -25.14
C THR A 97 -38.26 12.45 -26.28
N PRO A 98 -38.18 12.00 -27.55
CA PRO A 98 -38.05 12.88 -28.70
C PRO A 98 -39.37 13.57 -29.08
N HIS A 99 -39.23 14.80 -29.57
CA HIS A 99 -40.24 15.55 -30.32
C HIS A 99 -40.77 14.75 -31.52
N ARG A 100 -42.10 14.61 -31.62
CA ARG A 100 -42.88 14.44 -32.87
C ARG A 100 -44.24 15.12 -32.64
N ALA A 101 -44.48 16.29 -33.25
CA ALA A 101 -44.96 16.55 -34.61
C ALA A 101 -46.47 16.77 -34.58
#